data_AF-S9UZV8-F1
#
_entry.id   AF-S9UZV8-F1
#
_cell.length_a   1.000
_cell.length_b   1.000
_cell.length_c   1.000
_cell.angle_alpha   90.00
_cell.angle_beta   90.00
_cell.angle_gamma   90.00
#
_symmetry.space_group_name_H-M   'P 1'
#
loop_
_entity.id
_entity.type
_entity.pdbx_description
1 polymer ?
#
loop_
_entity_poly.entity_id
_entity_poly.type
_entity_poly.pdbx_seq_one_letter_code
_entity_poly.pdbx_strand_id
1 'polypeptide(L)'
;MDIREELRTFASLRVRDVIHQIVTIGLLFSMAAVGWRACTMLVECDVPVVVVISGSMEPGYERGDILLLHKMVPRPSASDPWARQVSNWFRSPIVAGDIVVYNLPGRGIPIVHRVHRTHTIFVDEVDEAASSTGTGTAGRRRVQKKKLLLTKGDNNLDDDRVFYGDGMHWIGEDQIVGKSIAYIPKVGYITILFNESAVFKYVVIAILGFLILTSNEQ
;
A
#
# COMPACT_ATOMS: atom_id res chain seq x y z
N MET A 1 -24.18 -31.43 -22.89
CA MET A 1 -22.77 -31.20 -23.24
C MET A 1 -22.05 -32.52 -23.09
N ASP A 2 -21.59 -33.09 -24.19
CA ASP A 2 -20.97 -34.42 -24.22
C ASP A 2 -19.47 -34.28 -23.94
N ILE A 3 -19.02 -34.73 -22.76
CA ILE A 3 -17.62 -34.63 -22.30
C ILE A 3 -16.66 -35.30 -23.32
N ARG A 4 -17.16 -36.25 -24.11
CA ARG A 4 -16.39 -36.95 -25.15
C ARG A 4 -16.09 -36.08 -26.37
N GLU A 5 -16.95 -35.11 -26.68
CA GLU A 5 -16.68 -34.13 -27.73
C GLU A 5 -15.63 -33.12 -27.26
N GLU A 6 -15.73 -32.61 -26.03
CA GLU A 6 -14.71 -31.72 -25.48
C GLU A 6 -13.32 -32.38 -25.46
N LEU A 7 -13.21 -33.65 -25.04
CA LEU A 7 -11.94 -34.40 -25.05
C LEU A 7 -11.36 -34.58 -26.47
N ARG A 8 -12.20 -34.65 -27.50
CA ARG A 8 -11.75 -34.68 -28.90
C ARG A 8 -11.33 -33.30 -29.38
N THR A 9 -12.01 -32.25 -28.94
CA THR A 9 -11.62 -30.86 -29.18
C THR A 9 -10.23 -30.59 -28.58
N PHE A 10 -9.98 -31.01 -27.33
CA PHE A 10 -8.67 -30.95 -26.68
C PHE A 10 -7.57 -31.67 -27.47
N ALA A 11 -7.87 -32.85 -28.02
CA ALA A 11 -6.91 -33.61 -28.83
C ALA A 11 -6.68 -33.00 -30.23
N SER A 12 -7.57 -32.14 -30.70
CA SER A 12 -7.53 -31.51 -32.02
C SER A 12 -6.97 -30.08 -32.04
N LEU A 13 -6.64 -29.52 -30.86
CA LEU A 13 -6.07 -28.18 -30.75
C LEU A 13 -4.76 -28.11 -31.55
N ARG A 14 -4.75 -27.27 -32.59
CA ARG A 14 -3.52 -27.04 -33.34
C ARG A 14 -2.55 -26.30 -32.43
N VAL A 15 -1.28 -26.71 -32.47
CA VAL A 15 -0.20 -26.09 -31.68
C VAL A 15 -0.19 -24.56 -31.81
N ARG A 16 -0.50 -24.05 -33.01
CA ARG A 16 -0.64 -22.63 -33.29
C ARG A 16 -1.70 -21.94 -32.42
N ASP A 17 -2.86 -22.56 -32.24
CA ASP A 17 -3.99 -21.95 -31.54
C ASP A 17 -3.72 -21.95 -30.02
N VAL A 18 -3.06 -22.99 -29.50
CA VAL A 18 -2.55 -23.04 -28.12
C VAL A 18 -1.49 -21.94 -27.88
N ILE A 19 -0.56 -21.75 -28.82
CA ILE A 19 0.46 -20.69 -28.72
C ILE A 19 -0.20 -19.31 -28.72
N HIS A 20 -1.17 -19.05 -29.62
CA HIS A 20 -1.91 -17.78 -29.61
C HIS A 20 -2.62 -17.54 -28.28
N GLN A 21 -3.26 -18.57 -27.71
CA GLN A 21 -3.94 -18.46 -26.42
C GLN A 21 -2.96 -18.12 -25.28
N ILE A 22 -1.79 -18.78 -25.23
CA ILE A 22 -0.74 -18.48 -24.26
C ILE A 22 -0.22 -17.04 -24.43
N VAL A 23 0.04 -16.61 -25.66
CA VAL A 23 0.53 -15.25 -25.94
C VAL A 23 -0.50 -14.20 -25.53
N THR A 24 -1.79 -14.40 -25.84
CA THR A 24 -2.87 -13.48 -25.47
C THR A 24 -3.00 -13.37 -23.95
N ILE A 25 -2.99 -14.50 -23.24
CA ILE A 25 -3.01 -14.53 -21.77
C ILE A 25 -1.78 -13.82 -21.19
N GLY A 26 -0.59 -14.09 -21.73
CA GLY A 26 0.65 -13.42 -21.33
C GLY A 26 0.59 -11.91 -21.55
N LEU A 27 -0.01 -11.46 -22.66
CA LEU A 27 -0.20 -10.04 -22.95
C LEU A 27 -1.17 -9.37 -21.96
N LEU A 28 -2.28 -10.04 -21.62
CA LEU A 28 -3.24 -9.56 -20.62
C LEU A 28 -2.57 -9.37 -19.25
N PHE A 29 -1.79 -10.34 -18.79
CA PHE A 29 -1.04 -10.22 -17.53
C PHE A 29 0.01 -9.11 -17.59
N SER A 30 0.69 -8.96 -18.73
CA SER A 30 1.67 -7.88 -18.93
C SER A 30 1.01 -6.50 -18.87
N MET A 31 -0.16 -6.32 -19.50
CA MET A 31 -0.94 -5.08 -19.42
C MET A 31 -1.37 -4.77 -17.98
N ALA A 32 -1.82 -5.78 -17.24
CA ALA A 32 -2.17 -5.62 -15.83
C ALA A 32 -0.95 -5.21 -14.98
N ALA A 33 0.21 -5.84 -15.19
CA ALA A 33 1.45 -5.50 -14.49
C ALA A 33 1.94 -4.08 -14.80
N VAL A 34 1.90 -3.67 -16.07
CA VAL A 34 2.24 -2.31 -16.50
C VAL A 34 1.26 -1.30 -15.91
N GLY A 35 -0.05 -1.61 -15.94
CA GLY A 35 -1.08 -0.77 -15.33
C GLY A 35 -0.87 -0.58 -13.82
N TRP A 36 -0.52 -1.66 -13.11
CA TRP A 36 -0.16 -1.58 -11.70
C TRP A 36 1.06 -0.69 -11.46
N ARG A 37 2.14 -0.86 -12.24
CA ARG A 37 3.34 -0.01 -12.15
C ARG A 37 3.04 1.45 -12.45
N ALA A 38 2.24 1.73 -13.48
CA ALA A 38 1.80 3.07 -13.79
C ALA A 38 1.01 3.69 -12.62
N CYS A 39 0.09 2.95 -12.00
CA CYS A 39 -0.64 3.40 -10.82
C CYS A 39 0.30 3.73 -9.64
N THR A 40 1.27 2.85 -9.35
CA THR A 40 2.26 3.10 -8.28
C THR A 40 3.12 4.34 -8.55
N MET A 41 3.43 4.62 -9.81
CA MET A 41 4.19 5.83 -10.19
C MET A 41 3.34 7.09 -10.07
N LEU A 42 2.08 7.05 -10.51
CA LEU A 42 1.17 8.19 -10.43
C LEU A 42 0.90 8.62 -8.99
N VAL A 43 0.78 7.64 -8.11
CA VAL A 43 0.47 7.85 -6.70
C VAL A 43 1.74 7.97 -5.85
N GLU A 44 2.91 7.74 -6.46
CA GLU A 44 4.23 7.66 -5.84
C GLU A 44 4.31 6.66 -4.66
N CYS A 45 3.37 5.71 -4.56
CA CYS A 45 3.26 4.79 -3.44
C CYS A 45 3.45 3.33 -3.88
N ASP A 46 4.22 2.59 -3.08
CA ASP A 46 4.44 1.15 -3.28
C ASP A 46 3.16 0.35 -3.03
N VAL A 47 2.29 0.86 -2.14
CA VAL A 47 0.99 0.27 -1.80
C VAL A 47 -0.10 1.34 -1.97
N PRO A 48 -0.49 1.66 -3.21
CA PRO A 48 -1.39 2.78 -3.50
C PRO A 48 -2.85 2.48 -3.12
N VAL A 49 -3.20 1.21 -2.86
CA VAL A 49 -4.57 0.77 -2.59
C VAL A 49 -4.58 -0.10 -1.33
N VAL A 50 -5.42 0.25 -0.35
CA VAL A 50 -5.63 -0.54 0.88
C VAL A 50 -7.13 -0.70 1.14
N VAL A 51 -7.53 -1.86 1.66
CA VAL A 51 -8.92 -2.14 2.03
C VAL A 51 -9.09 -1.99 3.54
N VAL A 52 -10.14 -1.28 3.95
CA VAL A 52 -10.55 -1.19 5.35
C VAL A 52 -11.18 -2.51 5.78
N ILE A 53 -10.58 -3.18 6.75
CA ILE A 53 -11.01 -4.51 7.21
C ILE A 53 -11.75 -4.49 8.55
N SER A 54 -11.76 -3.34 9.26
CA SER A 54 -12.38 -3.20 10.60
C SER A 54 -13.23 -1.93 10.69
N GLY A 55 -14.18 -1.91 11.64
CA GLY A 55 -15.05 -0.75 11.93
C GLY A 55 -14.45 0.28 12.89
N SER A 56 -13.12 0.28 13.08
CA SER A 56 -12.44 1.22 13.98
C SER A 56 -12.48 2.68 13.51
N MET A 57 -12.80 2.88 12.23
CA MET A 57 -12.86 4.19 11.57
C MET A 57 -14.30 4.67 11.29
N GLU A 58 -15.31 3.96 11.83
CA GLU A 58 -16.71 4.36 11.70
C GLU A 58 -16.99 5.66 12.49
N PRO A 59 -17.93 6.52 12.03
CA PRO A 59 -18.77 6.37 10.83
C PRO A 59 -18.12 6.88 9.54
N GLY A 60 -16.86 7.35 9.60
CA GLY A 60 -16.20 7.98 8.45
C GLY A 60 -15.80 6.98 7.35
N TYR A 61 -15.29 5.82 7.77
CA TYR A 61 -14.92 4.72 6.88
C TYR A 61 -15.45 3.41 7.43
N GLU A 62 -16.12 2.65 6.58
CA GLU A 62 -16.72 1.37 6.94
C GLU A 62 -15.83 0.21 6.48
N ARG A 63 -16.03 -0.97 7.09
CA ARG A 63 -15.43 -2.21 6.57
C ARG A 63 -15.84 -2.38 5.10
N GLY A 64 -14.86 -2.68 4.26
CA GLY A 64 -15.05 -2.84 2.82
C GLY A 64 -14.80 -1.57 2.00
N ASP A 65 -14.45 -0.45 2.62
CA ASP A 65 -14.02 0.73 1.87
C ASP A 65 -12.60 0.54 1.31
N ILE A 66 -12.37 1.01 0.09
CA ILE A 66 -11.05 1.05 -0.53
C ILE A 66 -10.47 2.44 -0.33
N LEU A 67 -9.23 2.52 0.15
CA LEU A 67 -8.48 3.76 0.31
C LEU A 67 -7.40 3.85 -0.75
N LEU A 68 -7.35 5.00 -1.43
CA LEU A 68 -6.22 5.38 -2.27
C LEU A 68 -5.20 6.14 -1.44
N LEU A 69 -3.97 5.63 -1.42
CA LEU A 69 -2.89 6.10 -0.56
C LEU A 69 -1.82 6.78 -1.38
N HIS A 70 -1.52 8.04 -1.09
CA HIS A 70 -0.35 8.72 -1.62
C HIS A 70 0.84 8.57 -0.69
N LYS A 71 2.02 8.26 -1.23
CA LYS A 71 3.26 8.18 -0.43
C LYS A 71 3.70 9.57 -0.06
N MET A 72 3.95 9.75 1.21
CA MET A 72 4.60 10.96 1.66
C MET A 72 6.09 10.84 1.41
N VAL A 73 6.64 11.77 0.62
CA VAL A 73 8.09 11.94 0.53
C VAL A 73 8.53 12.65 1.81
N PRO A 74 9.32 12.01 2.69
CA PRO A 74 9.92 12.68 3.84
C PRO A 74 10.71 13.90 3.35
N ARG A 75 10.81 14.94 4.18
CA ARG A 75 11.60 16.12 3.83
C ARG A 75 12.98 15.65 3.36
N PRO A 76 13.44 16.04 2.16
CA PRO A 76 14.71 15.56 1.65
C PRO A 76 15.81 15.84 2.66
N SER A 77 16.66 14.83 2.91
CA SER A 77 17.88 15.06 3.69
C SER A 77 18.63 16.22 3.07
N ALA A 78 19.23 17.09 3.89
CA ALA A 78 20.00 18.22 3.39
C ALA A 78 21.21 17.79 2.52
N SER A 79 21.52 16.49 2.45
CA SER A 79 22.51 15.88 1.56
C SER A 79 22.03 15.65 0.12
N ASP A 80 20.73 15.77 -0.17
CA ASP A 80 20.20 15.72 -1.54
C ASP A 80 19.56 17.08 -1.91
N PRO A 81 20.32 17.97 -2.57
CA PRO A 81 19.86 19.29 -2.97
C PRO A 81 18.78 19.25 -4.06
N TRP A 82 18.79 18.23 -4.93
CA TRP A 82 17.88 18.13 -6.07
C TRP A 82 16.45 17.81 -5.62
N ALA A 83 16.32 16.97 -4.60
CA ALA A 83 15.03 16.61 -4.01
C ALA A 83 14.29 17.80 -3.35
N ARG A 84 14.94 18.94 -3.12
CA ARG A 84 14.29 20.19 -2.63
C ARG A 84 13.59 20.99 -3.73
N GLN A 85 14.00 20.82 -4.99
CA GLN A 85 13.55 21.64 -6.11
C GLN A 85 12.31 21.08 -6.84
N VAL A 86 11.95 19.83 -6.56
CA VAL A 86 10.72 19.21 -7.06
C VAL A 86 9.52 19.78 -6.28
N SER A 87 8.81 20.72 -6.89
CA SER A 87 7.55 21.26 -6.38
C SER A 87 6.45 20.21 -6.50
N ASN A 88 6.34 19.31 -5.53
CA ASN A 88 5.18 18.42 -5.48
C ASN A 88 4.00 19.18 -4.88
N TRP A 89 2.96 19.41 -5.68
CA TRP A 89 1.60 19.76 -5.25
C TRP A 89 1.10 18.81 -4.13
N PHE A 90 1.65 17.60 -4.07
CA PHE A 90 1.32 16.56 -3.10
C PHE A 90 2.23 16.51 -1.84
N ARG A 91 3.22 17.40 -1.69
CA ARG A 91 4.04 17.52 -0.46
C ARG A 91 3.27 18.24 0.66
N SER A 92 2.20 17.61 1.12
CA SER A 92 1.47 18.10 2.29
C SER A 92 2.04 17.43 3.55
N PRO A 93 2.61 18.18 4.50
CA PRO A 93 3.03 17.59 5.77
C PRO A 93 1.81 17.00 6.48
N ILE A 94 1.97 15.84 7.13
CA ILE A 94 0.87 15.17 7.83
C ILE A 94 0.29 16.08 8.92
N VAL A 95 -0.95 16.49 8.81
CA VAL A 95 -1.58 17.32 9.85
C VAL A 95 -2.48 16.46 10.73
N ALA A 96 -2.78 16.97 11.92
CA ALA A 96 -3.86 16.41 12.72
C ALA A 96 -5.16 16.43 11.89
N GLY A 97 -5.88 15.31 11.92
CA GLY A 97 -7.08 15.07 11.10
C GLY A 97 -6.83 14.22 9.86
N ASP A 98 -5.58 14.08 9.39
CA ASP A 98 -5.27 13.23 8.23
C ASP A 98 -5.51 11.75 8.53
N ILE A 99 -5.96 11.00 7.52
CA ILE A 99 -6.04 9.54 7.59
C ILE A 99 -4.76 8.94 7.05
N VAL A 100 -4.07 8.18 7.89
CA VAL A 100 -2.79 7.56 7.56
C VAL A 100 -2.88 6.06 7.69
N VAL A 101 -2.13 5.39 6.83
CA VAL A 101 -1.92 3.95 6.88
C VAL A 101 -0.48 3.71 7.30
N TYR A 102 -0.29 2.94 8.35
CA TYR A 102 1.04 2.66 8.91
C TYR A 102 1.19 1.19 9.27
N ASN A 103 2.44 0.73 9.25
CA ASN A 103 2.83 -0.62 9.63
C ASN A 103 3.62 -0.56 10.94
N LEU A 104 3.25 -1.42 11.89
CA LEU A 104 3.98 -1.58 13.13
C LEU A 104 4.95 -2.76 13.03
N PRO A 105 6.15 -2.67 13.62
CA PRO A 105 7.08 -3.79 13.66
C PRO A 105 6.43 -4.99 14.37
N GLY A 106 6.58 -6.18 13.79
CA GLY A 106 5.95 -7.40 14.31
C GLY A 106 4.47 -7.56 13.97
N ARG A 107 3.83 -6.58 13.31
CA ARG A 107 2.45 -6.68 12.83
C ARG A 107 2.43 -6.82 11.30
N GLY A 108 1.84 -7.90 10.81
CA GLY A 108 1.75 -8.18 9.36
C GLY A 108 0.60 -7.47 8.63
N ILE A 109 -0.25 -6.73 9.35
CA ILE A 109 -1.44 -6.08 8.79
C ILE A 109 -1.36 -4.56 9.03
N PRO A 110 -1.45 -3.73 7.99
CA PRO A 110 -1.45 -2.28 8.13
C PRO A 110 -2.66 -1.78 8.93
N ILE A 111 -2.45 -0.71 9.69
CA ILE A 111 -3.50 -0.04 10.46
C ILE A 111 -3.85 1.27 9.77
N VAL A 112 -5.16 1.52 9.61
CA VAL A 112 -5.70 2.75 9.03
C VAL A 112 -6.32 3.55 10.16
N HIS A 113 -5.75 4.68 10.57
CA HIS A 113 -6.32 5.53 11.61
C HIS A 113 -6.14 7.02 11.34
N ARG A 114 -6.88 7.86 12.07
CA ARG A 114 -6.77 9.32 11.99
C ARG A 114 -5.63 9.82 12.85
N VAL A 115 -4.87 10.77 12.34
CA VAL A 115 -3.84 11.47 13.11
C VAL A 115 -4.51 12.38 14.12
N HIS A 116 -4.42 12.02 15.39
CA HIS A 116 -4.97 12.80 16.49
C HIS A 116 -4.06 13.97 16.87
N ARG A 117 -2.75 13.72 16.99
CA ARG A 117 -1.75 14.76 17.32
C ARG A 117 -0.46 14.55 16.54
N THR A 118 0.24 15.65 16.33
CA THR A 118 1.59 15.63 15.75
C THR A 118 2.55 16.31 16.72
N HIS A 119 3.72 15.71 16.89
CA HIS A 119 4.80 16.24 17.69
C HIS A 119 6.05 16.35 16.81
N THR A 120 6.82 17.42 16.99
CA THR A 120 8.06 17.62 16.26
C THR A 120 9.18 17.66 17.28
N ILE A 121 10.13 16.75 17.13
CA ILE A 121 11.35 16.73 17.93
C ILE A 121 12.53 17.15 17.07
N PHE A 122 13.49 17.82 17.70
CA PHE A 122 14.76 18.15 17.12
C PHE A 122 15.79 17.16 17.67
N VAL A 123 16.29 16.29 16.80
CA VAL A 123 17.30 15.30 17.14
C VAL A 123 18.64 15.85 16.67
N ASP A 124 19.58 16.00 17.60
CA ASP A 124 20.94 16.33 17.25
C ASP A 124 21.61 15.10 16.65
N GLU A 125 21.98 15.19 15.37
CA GLU A 125 22.75 14.16 14.70
C GLU A 125 24.20 14.30 15.18
N VAL A 126 24.61 13.42 16.09
CA VAL A 126 26.01 13.27 16.46
C VAL A 126 26.60 12.31 15.44
N ASP A 127 27.41 12.83 14.52
CA ASP A 127 28.15 12.00 13.57
C ASP A 127 29.11 11.09 14.35
N GLU A 128 28.73 9.84 14.63
CA GLU A 128 29.63 8.83 15.23
C GLU A 128 30.87 8.57 14.36
N ALA A 129 30.87 8.99 13.10
CA ALA A 129 32.03 8.93 12.22
C ALA A 129 33.12 9.99 12.53
N ALA A 130 32.83 11.00 13.35
CA ALA A 130 33.77 12.07 13.67
C ALA A 130 34.65 11.79 14.91
N SER A 131 34.45 10.66 15.61
CA SER A 131 35.18 10.34 16.84
C SER A 131 36.56 9.70 16.64
N SER A 132 37.02 9.50 15.40
CA SER A 132 38.32 8.82 15.15
C SER A 132 39.47 9.74 14.70
N THR A 133 39.27 11.04 14.49
CA THR A 133 40.37 11.92 14.03
C THR A 133 40.36 13.25 14.78
N GLY A 134 41.30 13.41 15.71
CA GLY A 134 41.44 14.55 16.61
C GLY A 134 41.93 15.84 15.93
N THR A 135 41.12 16.43 15.07
CA THR A 135 41.31 17.79 14.54
C THR A 135 40.06 18.62 14.78
N GLY A 136 40.15 19.53 15.75
CA GLY A 136 39.06 20.37 16.26
C GLY A 136 38.53 21.40 15.28
N THR A 137 37.85 20.96 14.22
CA THR A 137 36.89 21.80 13.51
C THR A 137 35.57 21.63 14.22
N ALA A 138 35.02 22.70 14.81
CA ALA A 138 33.72 22.68 15.46
C ALA A 138 32.67 22.13 14.48
N GLY A 139 32.35 20.85 14.62
CA GLY A 139 31.40 20.15 13.75
C GLY A 139 30.09 20.91 13.76
N ARG A 140 29.56 21.23 12.58
CA ARG A 140 28.21 21.77 12.44
C ARG A 140 27.25 20.75 13.07
N ARG A 141 26.83 20.98 14.31
CA ARG A 141 25.78 20.20 14.97
C ARG A 141 24.53 20.28 14.09
N ARG A 142 24.26 19.20 13.36
CA ARG A 142 23.17 19.15 12.40
C ARG A 142 21.93 18.72 13.15
N VAL A 143 21.04 19.67 13.37
CA VAL A 143 19.76 19.41 14.03
C VAL A 143 18.80 18.83 13.01
N GLN A 144 18.45 17.55 13.14
CA GLN A 144 17.46 16.87 12.32
C GLN A 144 16.06 17.05 12.92
N LYS A 145 15.13 17.58 12.13
CA LYS A 145 13.72 17.71 12.53
C LYS A 145 13.00 16.39 12.25
N LYS A 146 12.59 15.65 13.28
CA LYS A 146 11.74 14.45 13.13
C LYS A 146 10.31 14.76 13.54
N LYS A 147 9.35 14.21 12.79
CA LYS A 147 7.94 14.29 13.10
C LYS A 147 7.45 12.96 13.66
N LEU A 148 6.66 13.06 14.70
CA LEU A 148 6.07 11.96 15.45
C LEU A 148 4.55 12.14 15.45
N LEU A 149 3.81 11.06 15.24
CA LEU A 149 2.36 11.10 15.17
C LEU A 149 1.75 10.25 16.26
N LEU A 150 0.60 10.70 16.75
CA LEU A 150 -0.30 9.93 17.57
C LEU A 150 -1.57 9.74 16.78
N THR A 151 -1.95 8.50 16.56
CA THR A 151 -3.11 8.09 15.79
C THR A 151 -4.18 7.53 16.70
N LYS A 152 -5.42 7.58 16.21
CA LYS A 152 -6.59 7.04 16.88
C LYS A 152 -7.65 6.66 15.83
N GLY A 153 -8.31 5.51 16.02
CA GLY A 153 -9.51 5.16 15.27
C GLY A 153 -10.69 6.06 15.63
N ASP A 154 -11.46 6.51 14.63
CA ASP A 154 -12.60 7.41 14.84
C ASP A 154 -13.67 6.81 15.78
N ASN A 155 -13.80 5.48 15.78
CA ASN A 155 -14.72 4.71 16.62
C ASN A 155 -14.05 4.14 17.88
N ASN A 156 -12.78 4.46 18.15
CA ASN A 156 -12.08 3.95 19.33
C ASN A 156 -12.27 4.92 20.52
N LEU A 157 -12.36 4.38 21.74
CA LEU A 157 -12.40 5.17 22.98
C LEU A 157 -11.02 5.78 23.29
N ASP A 158 -9.98 4.96 23.18
CA ASP A 158 -8.60 5.32 23.49
C ASP A 158 -7.76 5.56 22.22
N ASP A 159 -6.58 6.15 22.39
CA ASP A 159 -5.60 6.31 21.31
C ASP A 159 -4.79 5.02 21.07
N ASP A 160 -4.02 5.00 19.99
CA ASP A 160 -3.37 3.77 19.54
C ASP A 160 -2.10 3.39 20.30
N ARG A 161 -1.76 4.09 21.38
CA ARG A 161 -0.50 3.86 22.11
C ARG A 161 -0.34 2.42 22.60
N VAL A 162 -1.45 1.77 22.94
CA VAL A 162 -1.44 0.36 23.36
C VAL A 162 -1.05 -0.57 22.20
N PHE A 163 -1.37 -0.20 20.96
CA PHE A 163 -1.08 -1.01 19.79
C PHE A 163 0.35 -0.87 19.29
N TYR A 164 1.01 0.25 19.56
CA TYR A 164 2.36 0.57 19.09
C TYR A 164 3.43 -0.44 19.55
N GLY A 165 3.25 -1.03 20.74
CA GLY A 165 4.22 -1.98 21.32
C GLY A 165 5.44 -1.30 21.96
N ASP A 166 6.21 -2.06 22.74
CA ASP A 166 7.55 -1.70 23.24
C ASP A 166 7.70 -0.33 23.94
N GLY A 167 6.63 0.15 24.61
CA GLY A 167 6.64 1.46 25.27
C GLY A 167 6.68 2.65 24.29
N MET A 168 6.47 2.40 23.00
CA MET A 168 6.38 3.43 21.97
C MET A 168 5.08 4.21 22.15
N HIS A 169 5.18 5.54 22.29
CA HIS A 169 4.02 6.43 22.43
C HIS A 169 3.67 7.19 21.16
N TRP A 170 4.53 7.12 20.15
CA TRP A 170 4.40 7.87 18.90
C TRP A 170 4.93 7.05 17.74
N ILE A 171 4.29 7.16 16.58
CA ILE A 171 4.76 6.55 15.34
C ILE A 171 5.62 7.55 14.54
N GLY A 172 6.70 7.05 13.95
CA GLY A 172 7.58 7.83 13.08
C GLY A 172 7.08 7.91 11.64
N GLU A 173 7.61 8.86 10.87
CA GLU A 173 7.29 8.98 9.43
C GLU A 173 7.74 7.76 8.60
N ASP A 174 8.72 7.01 9.10
CA ASP A 174 9.26 5.78 8.50
C ASP A 174 8.28 4.60 8.55
N GLN A 175 7.37 4.60 9.53
CA GLN A 175 6.36 3.55 9.69
C GLN A 175 5.12 3.80 8.83
N ILE A 176 5.02 4.97 8.20
CA ILE A 176 3.87 5.39 7.43
C ILE A 176 3.99 4.88 6.01
N VAL A 177 3.00 4.10 5.59
CA VAL A 177 2.87 3.60 4.22
C VAL A 177 2.41 4.73 3.30
N GLY A 178 1.41 5.49 3.74
CA GLY A 178 0.87 6.62 2.99
C GLY A 178 -0.30 7.31 3.68
N LYS A 179 -0.71 8.43 3.09
CA LYS A 179 -1.92 9.17 3.49
C LYS A 179 -3.05 8.86 2.52
N SER A 180 -4.25 8.64 3.07
CA SER A 180 -5.44 8.48 2.24
C SER A 180 -5.82 9.82 1.60
N ILE A 181 -5.98 9.81 0.28
CA ILE A 181 -6.39 10.98 -0.52
C ILE A 181 -7.81 10.84 -1.06
N ALA A 182 -8.29 9.61 -1.21
CA ALA A 182 -9.61 9.29 -1.71
C ALA A 182 -10.03 7.91 -1.19
N TYR A 183 -11.33 7.64 -1.24
CA TYR A 183 -11.87 6.33 -0.96
C TYR A 183 -13.04 5.98 -1.88
N ILE A 184 -13.26 4.68 -2.04
CA ILE A 184 -14.38 4.13 -2.80
C ILE A 184 -15.17 3.22 -1.83
N PRO A 185 -16.42 3.56 -1.52
CA PRO A 185 -17.16 2.86 -0.48
C PRO A 185 -17.55 1.45 -0.92
N LYS A 186 -17.50 0.48 0.01
CA LYS A 186 -18.00 -0.91 -0.12
C LYS A 186 -17.39 -1.79 -1.21
N VAL A 187 -16.55 -1.28 -2.12
CA VAL A 187 -15.96 -2.07 -3.21
C VAL A 187 -14.97 -3.13 -2.70
N GLY A 188 -14.29 -2.85 -1.59
CA GLY A 188 -13.34 -3.75 -0.94
C GLY A 188 -13.96 -5.04 -0.41
N TYR A 189 -15.30 -5.13 -0.27
CA TYR A 189 -15.96 -6.40 0.04
C TYR A 189 -15.67 -7.48 -1.00
N ILE A 190 -15.43 -7.13 -2.26
CA ILE A 190 -15.02 -8.09 -3.30
C ILE A 190 -13.67 -8.72 -2.92
N THR A 191 -12.70 -7.89 -2.50
CA THR A 191 -11.37 -8.36 -2.08
C THR A 191 -11.45 -9.18 -0.80
N ILE A 192 -12.27 -8.75 0.16
CA ILE A 192 -12.52 -9.48 1.42
C ILE A 192 -13.11 -10.86 1.11
N LEU A 193 -14.16 -10.91 0.28
CA LEU A 193 -14.81 -12.16 -0.13
C LEU A 193 -13.83 -13.12 -0.81
N PHE A 194 -12.97 -12.60 -1.69
CA PHE A 194 -11.96 -13.39 -2.38
C PHE A 194 -10.88 -13.96 -1.44
N ASN A 195 -10.54 -13.24 -0.37
CA ASN A 195 -9.55 -13.69 0.60
C ASN A 195 -10.14 -14.66 1.66
N GLU A 196 -11.36 -14.38 2.15
CA GLU A 196 -12.01 -15.14 3.22
C GLU A 196 -12.70 -16.42 2.71
N SER A 197 -13.24 -16.43 1.48
CA SER A 197 -13.97 -17.58 0.93
C SER A 197 -13.15 -18.39 -0.06
N ALA A 198 -12.71 -19.58 0.37
CA ALA A 198 -12.07 -20.55 -0.52
C ALA A 198 -13.01 -20.99 -1.66
N VAL A 199 -14.30 -21.19 -1.36
CA VAL A 199 -15.31 -21.59 -2.36
C VAL A 199 -15.43 -20.55 -3.46
N PHE A 200 -15.51 -19.27 -3.09
CA PHE A 200 -15.61 -18.18 -4.06
C PHE A 200 -14.40 -18.15 -5.00
N LYS A 201 -13.19 -18.35 -4.46
CA LYS A 201 -11.95 -18.45 -5.25
C LYS A 201 -12.02 -19.58 -6.27
N TYR A 202 -12.48 -20.77 -5.89
CA TYR A 202 -12.62 -21.90 -6.81
C TYR A 202 -13.70 -21.68 -7.87
N VAL A 203 -14.83 -21.05 -7.51
CA VAL A 203 -15.89 -20.68 -8.46
C VAL A 203 -15.35 -19.72 -9.53
N VAL A 204 -14.59 -18.69 -9.13
CA VAL A 204 -13.98 -17.74 -10.08
C VAL A 204 -13.01 -18.45 -11.03
N ILE A 205 -12.15 -19.35 -10.51
CA ILE A 205 -11.22 -20.14 -11.34
C ILE A 205 -11.99 -21.06 -12.30
N ALA A 206 -13.08 -21.67 -11.85
CA ALA A 206 -13.92 -22.54 -12.69
C ALA A 206 -14.60 -21.76 -13.82
N ILE A 207 -15.13 -20.56 -13.54
CA ILE A 207 -15.74 -19.68 -14.56
C ILE A 207 -14.68 -19.22 -15.58
N LEU A 208 -13.50 -18.78 -15.11
CA LEU A 208 -12.40 -18.39 -15.99
C LEU A 208 -11.95 -19.57 -16.88
N GLY A 209 -11.79 -20.75 -16.30
CA GLY A 209 -11.47 -21.96 -17.04
C GLY A 209 -12.53 -22.27 -18.09
N PHE A 210 -13.81 -22.21 -17.72
CA PHE A 210 -14.92 -22.41 -18.64
C PHE A 210 -14.92 -21.39 -19.80
N LEU A 211 -14.76 -20.11 -19.51
CA LEU A 211 -14.70 -19.05 -20.53
C LEU A 211 -13.55 -19.27 -21.51
N ILE A 212 -12.37 -19.63 -21.00
CA ILE A 212 -11.17 -19.96 -21.80
C ILE A 212 -11.41 -21.17 -22.70
N LEU A 213 -12.20 -22.15 -22.26
CA LEU A 213 -12.56 -23.31 -23.06
C LEU A 213 -13.54 -22.93 -24.19
N THR A 214 -14.55 -22.13 -23.88
CA THR A 214 -15.54 -21.68 -24.88
C THR A 214 -14.99 -20.66 -25.88
N SER A 215 -13.89 -19.95 -25.55
CA SER A 215 -13.32 -18.94 -26.44
C SER A 215 -12.60 -19.52 -27.66
N ASN A 216 -12.29 -20.82 -27.67
CA ASN A 216 -11.60 -21.50 -28.77
C ASN A 216 -12.55 -22.01 -29.87
N GLU A 217 -13.86 -21.74 -29.76
CA GLU A 217 -14.87 -22.11 -30.76
C GLU A 217 -15.16 -21.00 -31.80
N GLN A 218 -14.41 -19.90 -31.79
CA GLN A 218 -14.49 -18.79 -32.77
C GLN A 218 -13.19 -18.63 -33.55
#